data_AF-A0A1L6TG69-F1
#
_entry.id   AF-A0A1L6TG69-F1
#
_cell.length_a   1.000
_cell.length_b   1.000
_cell.length_c   1.000
_cell.angle_alpha   90.00
_cell.angle_beta   90.00
_cell.angle_gamma   90.00
#
_symmetry.space_group_name_H-M   'P 1'
#
loop_
_entity.id
_entity.type
_entity.pdbx_description
1 polymer ?
#
loop_
_entity_poly.entity_id
_entity_poly.type
_entity_poly.pdbx_seq_one_letter_code
_entity_poly.pdbx_strand_id
1 'polypeptide(L)' 'MMSDYCQYTLTTMTFYSSGTECTLQHIKTAKELTIPLAQLAAQGQLLKQLNKDSLAAVLYQLGQETSDLQLKH' A
#
# COMPACT_ATOMS: atom_id res chain seq x y z
N MET A 1 -24.35 11.09 -1.20
CA MET A 1 -23.30 11.50 -0.25
C MET A 1 -22.10 10.63 -0.51
N MET A 2 -21.06 11.17 -1.16
CA MET A 2 -19.84 10.43 -1.48
C MET A 2 -19.08 10.23 -0.17
N SER A 3 -18.92 8.98 0.25
CA SER A 3 -18.20 8.69 1.46
C SER A 3 -16.69 8.89 1.22
N ASP A 4 -16.17 9.98 1.77
CA ASP A 4 -14.74 10.29 1.91
C ASP A 4 -14.06 9.30 2.88
N TYR A 5 -14.09 8.00 2.57
CA TYR A 5 -13.43 6.95 3.36
C TYR A 5 -11.92 6.93 3.16
N CYS A 6 -11.41 7.69 2.20
CA CYS A 6 -9.99 7.84 1.96
C CYS A 6 -9.35 8.70 3.06
N GLN A 7 -8.45 8.11 3.82
CA GLN A 7 -7.72 8.76 4.91
C GLN A 7 -6.22 8.83 4.64
N TYR A 8 -5.69 8.01 3.73
CA TYR A 8 -4.27 7.88 3.48
C TYR A 8 -3.94 8.02 1.99
N THR A 9 -2.78 8.61 1.72
CA THR A 9 -2.12 8.57 0.41
C THR A 9 -0.78 7.86 0.57
N LEU A 10 -0.44 7.03 -0.41
CA LEU A 10 0.92 6.53 -0.55
C LEU A 10 1.81 7.71 -0.95
N THR A 11 2.90 7.92 -0.22
CA THR A 11 3.90 8.96 -0.54
C THR A 11 5.15 8.35 -1.12
N THR A 12 5.62 7.23 -0.54
CA THR A 12 6.85 6.56 -0.95
C THR A 12 6.66 5.05 -0.90
N MET A 13 7.32 4.35 -1.82
CA MET A 13 7.46 2.91 -1.80
C MET A 13 8.94 2.56 -1.97
N THR A 14 9.47 1.80 -1.01
CA THR A 14 10.90 1.46 -0.95
C THR A 14 11.06 -0.04 -1.12
N PHE A 15 11.89 -0.42 -2.09
CA PHE A 15 12.12 -1.82 -2.45
C PHE A 15 13.41 -2.31 -1.81
N TYR A 16 13.31 -3.31 -0.94
CA TYR A 16 14.45 -4.00 -0.36
C TYR A 16 14.54 -5.42 -0.89
N SER A 17 15.72 -6.04 -0.75
CA SER A 17 15.89 -7.46 -1.05
C SER A 17 15.00 -8.38 -0.19
N SER A 18 14.62 -7.93 1.01
CA SER A 18 13.75 -8.65 1.93
C SER A 18 12.25 -8.35 1.75
N GLY A 19 11.87 -7.45 0.83
CA GLY A 19 10.48 -7.07 0.56
C GLY A 19 10.29 -5.57 0.34
N THR A 20 9.05 -5.16 0.09
CA THR A 20 8.69 -3.75 -0.15
C THR A 20 8.11 -3.10 1.11
N GLU A 21 8.49 -1.85 1.39
CA GLU A 21 7.85 -1.00 2.40
C GLU A 21 7.06 0.14 1.75
N CYS A 22 5.94 0.50 2.35
CA CYS A 22 5.09 1.60 1.93
C CYS A 22 5.04 2.66 3.03
N THR A 23 5.25 3.92 2.65
CA THR A 23 4.99 5.07 3.52
C THR A 23 3.67 5.69 3.11
N LEU A 24 2.73 5.69 4.05
CA LEU A 24 1.40 6.27 3.92
C LEU A 24 1.33 7.56 4.72
N GLN A 25 0.82 8.62 4.13
CA GLN A 25 0.56 9.88 4.84
C GLN A 25 -0.95 10.02 5.06
N HIS A 26 -1.33 10.28 6.31
CA HIS A 26 -2.70 10.60 6.66
C HIS A 26 -3.05 12.01 6.16
N ILE A 27 -4.05 12.10 5.29
CA ILE A 27 -4.37 13.30 4.50
C ILE A 27 -4.68 14.51 5.38
N LYS A 28 -5.35 14.32 6.51
CA LYS A 28 -5.79 15.43 7.38
C LYS A 28 -4.75 15.87 8.41
N THR A 29 -3.90 14.94 8.85
CA THR A 29 -2.98 15.19 9.98
C THR A 29 -1.53 15.25 9.54
N ALA A 30 -1.25 14.94 8.27
CA ALA A 30 0.08 14.78 7.70
C ALA A 30 0.97 13.77 8.45
N LYS A 31 0.40 12.94 9.33
CA LYS A 31 1.13 11.88 10.02
C LYS A 31 1.50 10.77 9.05
N GLU A 32 2.73 10.31 9.13
CA GLU A 32 3.23 9.22 8.30
C GLU A 32 3.17 7.89 9.04
N LEU A 33 2.88 6.84 8.29
CA LEU A 33 2.88 5.45 8.73
C LEU A 33 3.70 4.67 7.70
N THR A 34 4.82 4.12 8.14
CA THR A 34 5.60 3.18 7.33
C THR A 34 5.22 1.75 7.70
N ILE A 35 4.88 0.95 6.70
CA ILE A 35 4.40 -0.42 6.88
C ILE A 35 4.89 -1.30 5.73
N PRO A 36 5.33 -2.54 6.00
CA PRO A 36 5.63 -3.51 4.94
C PRO A 36 4.41 -3.73 4.02
N LEU A 37 4.64 -3.83 2.71
CA LEU A 37 3.60 -4.02 1.71
C LEU A 37 2.77 -5.28 1.98
N ALA A 38 3.43 -6.39 2.36
CA ALA A 38 2.75 -7.63 2.73
C ALA A 38 1.83 -7.46 3.96
N GLN A 39 2.25 -6.67 4.95
CA GLN A 39 1.43 -6.38 6.13
C GLN A 39 0.28 -5.43 5.79
N LEU A 40 0.51 -4.46 4.90
CA LEU A 40 -0.53 -3.58 4.36
C LEU A 40 -1.59 -4.40 3.61
N ALA A 41 -1.19 -5.41 2.83
CA ALA A 41 -2.10 -6.31 2.13
C ALA A 41 -2.97 -7.12 3.10
N ALA A 42 -2.37 -7.63 4.19
CA ALA A 42 -3.09 -8.34 5.24
C ALA A 42 -4.09 -7.42 5.98
N GLN A 43 -3.81 -6.11 6.06
CA GLN A 43 -4.70 -5.11 6.64
C GLN A 43 -5.67 -4.53 5.60
N GLY A 44 -6.60 -5.36 5.11
CA GLY A 44 -7.57 -4.94 4.08
C GLY A 44 -8.43 -3.72 4.43
N GLN A 45 -8.56 -3.36 5.72
CA GLN A 45 -9.19 -2.11 6.14
C GLN A 45 -8.35 -0.88 5.76
N LEU A 46 -7.03 -0.94 5.90
CA LEU A 46 -6.12 0.16 5.58
C LEU A 46 -6.06 0.38 4.07
N LEU A 47 -6.12 -0.68 3.26
CA LEU A 47 -6.26 -0.60 1.81
C LEU A 47 -7.51 0.18 1.37
N LYS A 48 -8.65 -0.03 2.04
CA LYS A 48 -9.91 0.68 1.75
C LYS A 48 -9.84 2.17 2.10
N GLN A 49 -8.87 2.57 2.91
CA GLN A 49 -8.64 3.96 3.30
C GLN A 49 -7.62 4.66 2.41
N LEU A 50 -7.01 3.98 1.44
CA LEU A 50 -6.15 4.60 0.44
C LEU A 50 -6.98 5.35 -0.60
N ASN A 51 -6.42 6.44 -1.14
CA ASN A 51 -7.00 7.04 -2.34
C ASN A 51 -6.85 6.07 -3.52
N LYS A 52 -7.64 6.31 -4.58
CA LYS A 52 -7.71 5.43 -5.75
C LYS A 52 -6.34 5.17 -6.37
N ASP A 53 -5.51 6.20 -6.51
CA ASP A 53 -4.19 6.10 -7.15
C ASP A 53 -3.20 5.30 -6.29
N SER A 54 -3.21 5.54 -4.98
CA SER A 54 -2.40 4.81 -4.00
C SER A 54 -2.80 3.34 -3.91
N LEU A 55 -4.11 3.07 -3.91
CA LEU A 55 -4.63 1.70 -3.92
C LEU A 55 -4.20 0.98 -5.20
N ALA A 56 -4.29 1.63 -6.36
CA ALA A 56 -3.85 1.03 -7.63
C ALA A 56 -2.35 0.71 -7.62
N ALA A 57 -1.51 1.62 -7.11
CA ALA A 57 -0.08 1.39 -6.98
C ALA A 57 0.25 0.21 -6.05
N VAL A 58 -0.39 0.16 -4.88
CA VAL A 58 -0.22 -0.95 -3.92
C VAL A 58 -0.66 -2.28 -4.51
N LEU A 59 -1.82 -2.34 -5.17
CA LEU A 59 -2.31 -3.57 -5.79
C LEU A 59 -1.44 -4.03 -6.96
N TYR A 60 -0.94 -3.09 -7.78
CA TYR A 60 -0.01 -3.41 -8.85
C TYR A 60 1.25 -4.07 -8.30
N GLN A 61 1.84 -3.48 -7.25
CA GLN A 61 3.05 -4.03 -6.65
C GLN A 61 2.82 -5.41 -6.00
N LEU A 62 1.68 -5.60 -5.31
CA LEU A 62 1.31 -6.91 -4.76
C LEU A 62 1.18 -7.98 -5.86
N GLY A 63 0.64 -7.61 -7.02
CA GLY A 63 0.57 -8.50 -8.19
C GLY A 63 1.95 -8.88 -8.73
N GLN A 64 2.89 -7.93 -8.76
CA GLN A 64 4.28 -8.19 -9.17
C GLN A 64 4.99 -9.14 -8.21
N GLU A 65 4.90 -8.91 -6.90
CA GLU A 65 5.51 -9.80 -5.89
C GLU A 65 4.94 -11.21 -5.96
N THR A 66 3.63 -11.35 -6.18
CA THR A 66 2.97 -12.66 -6.33
C THR A 66 3.43 -13.39 -7.60
N SER A 67 3.71 -12.66 -8.67
CA SER A 67 4.16 -13.22 -9.95
C SER A 67 5.62 -13.70 -9.89
N ASP A 68 6.50 -12.97 -9.21
CA ASP A 68 7.91 -13.37 -9.01
C ASP A 68 8.02 -14.67 -8.18
N LEU A 69 7.15 -14.82 -7.18
CA LEU A 69 7.06 -16.03 -6.36
C LEU A 69 6.61 -17.27 -7.16
N GLN A 70 5.76 -17.12 -8.19
CA GLN A 70 5.32 -18.24 -9.02
C GLN A 70 6.33 -18.67 -10.09
N LEU A 71 7.24 -17.79 -10.51
CA LEU A 71 8.28 -18.10 -11.50
C LEU A 71 9.50 -18.81 -10.93
N LYS A 72 9.64 -18.87 -9.59
CA LYS A 72 10.75 -19.52 -8.88
C LYS A 72 10.47 -20.96 -8.43
N HIS A 73 9.33 -21.53 -8.83
CA HIS A 73 8.91 -22.90 -8.49
C HIS A 73 8.81 -23.81 -9.71
#